data_AF-A2DNL1-F1
#
_entry.id   AF-A2DNL1-F1
#
_cell.length_a   1.000
_cell.length_b   1.000
_cell.length_c   1.000
_cell.angle_alpha   90.00
_cell.angle_beta   90.00
_cell.angle_gamma   90.00
#
_symmetry.space_group_name_H-M   'P 1'
#
loop_
_entity.id
_entity.type
_entity.pdbx_description
1 polymer ?
#
loop_
_entity_poly.entity_id
_entity_poly.type
_entity_poly.pdbx_seq_one_letter_code
_entity_poly.pdbx_strand_id
1 'polypeptide(L)'
;MSDHDISPNSYSELRSMFKYYIDLYNTLYQLKTTNEQDLSSIYKKIKSDLIESKIYLPSKIMEHILNIIPFNNRYAKSYLYLAKLIFDDYDVRELRNIGNLDNGIYMFYKEYGIKLADYRFEDKAYIDIYAENTIYRAIMDNNIERFIFITENNNFDKDQKLEDDLHDLYFVTYEKLTLLELYCYYGAVDCFKLLRTKFNSKITQQCLQLSFLGGNAELMSECLKYQTPNKKCMECAIISHNIDFVSFLMNEYNIEIDLLSCGDFNNLESFLVYFDRTNNVDECFFFSNV
;
A
#
# COMPACT_ATOMS: atom_id res chain seq x y z
N MET A 1 -9.67 -42.13 3.38
CA MET A 1 -8.84 -42.18 4.60
C MET A 1 -7.46 -41.68 4.26
N SER A 2 -7.24 -40.42 4.57
CA SER A 2 -5.98 -39.88 5.09
C SER A 2 -6.39 -38.58 5.77
N ASP A 3 -6.98 -38.73 6.97
CA ASP A 3 -7.12 -37.64 7.92
C ASP A 3 -5.70 -37.24 8.31
N HIS A 4 -5.13 -36.29 7.56
CA HIS A 4 -3.96 -35.58 8.03
C HIS A 4 -4.47 -34.59 9.07
N ASP A 5 -4.50 -35.06 10.32
CA ASP A 5 -4.51 -34.19 11.51
C ASP A 5 -3.25 -33.31 11.44
N ILE A 6 -3.37 -32.17 10.76
CA ILE A 6 -2.37 -31.12 10.83
C ILE A 6 -2.64 -30.35 12.12
N SER A 7 -1.63 -30.42 12.98
CA SER A 7 -1.54 -29.69 14.23
C SER A 7 -1.95 -28.21 14.04
N PRO A 8 -2.83 -27.66 14.90
CA PRO A 8 -3.14 -26.22 14.97
C PRO A 8 -1.92 -25.30 15.19
N ASN A 9 -0.71 -25.85 15.35
CA ASN A 9 0.53 -25.09 15.48
C ASN A 9 1.24 -24.78 14.14
N SER A 10 0.69 -25.19 12.99
CA SER A 10 1.37 -25.05 11.69
C SER A 10 1.65 -23.58 11.32
N TYR A 11 0.69 -22.67 11.53
CA TYR A 11 0.86 -21.25 11.27
C TYR A 11 1.98 -20.62 12.11
N SER A 12 1.97 -20.86 13.42
CA SER A 12 2.96 -20.28 14.34
C SER A 12 4.38 -20.74 13.99
N GLU A 13 4.53 -22.01 13.66
CA GLU A 13 5.81 -22.59 13.21
C GLU A 13 6.28 -21.97 11.89
N LEU A 14 5.43 -21.94 10.86
CA LEU A 14 5.76 -21.36 9.55
C LEU A 14 6.05 -19.85 9.64
N ARG A 15 5.23 -19.10 10.37
CA ARG A 15 5.45 -17.67 10.61
C ARG A 15 6.77 -17.42 11.34
N SER A 16 7.14 -18.29 12.29
CA SER A 16 8.43 -18.21 12.99
C SER A 16 9.60 -18.47 12.05
N MET A 17 9.49 -19.48 11.17
CA MET A 17 10.51 -19.80 10.17
C MET A 17 10.77 -18.65 9.18
N PHE A 18 9.71 -17.96 8.75
CA PHE A 18 9.78 -16.85 7.80
C PHE A 18 9.70 -15.47 8.46
N LYS A 19 9.93 -15.38 9.78
CA LYS A 19 9.75 -14.16 10.55
C LYS A 19 10.52 -12.97 9.99
N TYR A 20 11.77 -13.17 9.56
CA TYR A 20 12.60 -12.10 9.01
C TYR A 20 11.98 -11.48 7.76
N TYR A 21 11.44 -12.31 6.87
CA TYR A 21 10.80 -11.89 5.62
C TYR A 21 9.49 -11.17 5.92
N ILE A 22 8.63 -11.80 6.73
CA ILE A 22 7.30 -11.27 7.09
C ILE A 22 7.44 -9.92 7.78
N ASP A 23 8.28 -9.84 8.83
CA ASP A 23 8.44 -8.60 9.60
C ASP A 23 9.05 -7.48 8.74
N LEU A 24 9.94 -7.80 7.79
CA LEU A 24 10.54 -6.82 6.90
C LEU A 24 9.53 -6.25 5.91
N TYR A 25 8.75 -7.08 5.21
CA TYR A 25 7.72 -6.59 4.29
C TYR A 25 6.59 -5.88 5.03
N ASN A 26 6.18 -6.36 6.20
CA ASN A 26 5.24 -5.62 7.06
C ASN A 26 5.80 -4.22 7.39
N THR A 27 7.09 -4.11 7.72
CA THR A 27 7.75 -2.82 7.95
C THR A 27 7.73 -1.92 6.70
N LEU A 28 7.95 -2.49 5.51
CA LEU A 28 7.99 -1.73 4.27
C LEU A 28 6.61 -1.22 3.86
N TYR A 29 5.57 -2.06 3.89
CA TYR A 29 4.22 -1.66 3.51
C TYR A 29 3.54 -0.77 4.57
N GLN A 30 3.92 -0.90 5.84
CA GLN A 30 3.42 -0.05 6.93
C GLN A 30 4.38 1.09 7.32
N LEU A 31 5.30 1.49 6.43
CA LEU A 31 6.31 2.51 6.71
C LEU A 31 5.65 3.81 7.17
N LYS A 32 6.13 4.37 8.29
CA LYS A 32 5.61 5.62 8.88
C LYS A 32 6.69 6.64 9.28
N THR A 33 7.87 6.55 8.68
CA THR A 33 9.01 7.43 9.01
C THR A 33 9.60 8.09 7.78
N THR A 34 10.06 9.33 7.96
CA THR A 34 10.89 10.10 7.03
C THR A 34 12.29 10.34 7.60
N ASN A 35 12.60 9.80 8.77
CA ASN A 35 13.89 9.96 9.41
C ASN A 35 14.96 9.08 8.73
N GLU A 36 16.02 9.70 8.24
CA GLU A 36 17.08 8.99 7.51
C GLU A 36 17.80 7.93 8.34
N GLN A 37 17.91 8.08 9.67
CA GLN A 37 18.54 7.08 10.54
C GLN A 37 17.68 5.82 10.68
N ASP A 38 16.36 6.00 10.80
CA ASP A 38 15.41 4.89 10.81
C ASP A 38 15.44 4.17 9.45
N LEU A 39 15.39 4.94 8.34
CA LEU A 39 15.46 4.38 6.99
C LEU A 39 16.78 3.64 6.73
N SER A 40 17.90 4.17 7.23
CA SER A 40 19.19 3.50 7.16
C SER A 40 19.20 2.19 7.95
N SER A 41 18.46 2.12 9.05
CA SER A 41 18.30 0.88 9.85
C SER A 41 17.43 -0.15 9.13
N ILE A 42 16.37 0.29 8.44
CA ILE A 42 15.56 -0.57 7.56
C ILE A 42 16.42 -1.09 6.40
N TYR A 43 17.20 -0.22 5.76
CA TYR A 43 18.09 -0.59 4.67
C TYR A 43 19.11 -1.67 5.06
N LYS A 44 19.71 -1.57 6.27
CA LYS A 44 20.61 -2.61 6.78
C LYS A 44 19.95 -3.98 6.84
N LYS A 45 18.68 -4.05 7.27
CA LYS A 45 17.91 -5.30 7.29
C LYS A 45 17.61 -5.81 5.89
N ILE A 46 17.20 -4.93 4.97
CA ILE A 46 17.00 -5.29 3.56
C ILE A 46 18.28 -5.94 3.00
N LYS A 47 19.42 -5.30 3.26
CA LYS A 47 20.73 -5.75 2.81
C LYS A 47 21.08 -7.13 3.37
N SER A 48 21.03 -7.31 4.69
CA SER A 48 21.40 -8.60 5.31
C SER A 48 20.41 -9.72 4.96
N ASP A 49 19.11 -9.43 5.03
CA ASP A 49 18.08 -10.46 5.08
C ASP A 49 17.61 -10.87 3.68
N LEU A 50 17.68 -9.98 2.68
CA LEU A 50 17.18 -10.26 1.33
C LEU A 50 18.28 -10.30 0.25
N ILE A 51 19.28 -9.41 0.33
CA ILE A 51 20.30 -9.27 -0.72
C ILE A 51 21.51 -10.16 -0.44
N GLU A 52 22.13 -10.02 0.72
CA GLU A 52 23.33 -10.78 1.11
C GLU A 52 23.02 -12.27 1.35
N SER A 53 21.79 -12.58 1.78
CA SER A 53 21.23 -13.93 1.86
C SER A 53 20.95 -14.57 0.49
N LYS A 54 21.07 -13.79 -0.60
CA LYS A 54 20.84 -14.20 -2.00
C LYS A 54 19.42 -14.66 -2.30
N ILE A 55 18.44 -14.23 -1.50
CA ILE A 55 17.03 -14.48 -1.79
C ILE A 55 16.62 -13.70 -3.05
N TYR A 56 17.04 -12.43 -3.15
CA TYR A 56 16.74 -11.58 -4.30
C TYR A 56 17.97 -10.85 -4.83
N LEU A 57 17.90 -10.52 -6.12
CA LEU A 57 18.82 -9.56 -6.73
C LEU A 57 18.53 -8.14 -6.22
N PRO A 58 19.55 -7.26 -6.08
CA PRO A 58 19.34 -5.87 -5.69
C PRO A 58 18.31 -5.14 -6.55
N SER A 59 18.31 -5.38 -7.87
CA SER A 59 17.32 -4.80 -8.79
C SER A 59 15.90 -5.21 -8.45
N LYS A 60 15.67 -6.48 -8.08
CA LYS A 60 14.34 -6.99 -7.71
C LYS A 60 13.82 -6.35 -6.42
N ILE A 61 14.69 -6.14 -5.44
CA ILE A 61 14.32 -5.41 -4.21
C ILE A 61 14.00 -3.95 -4.51
N MET A 62 14.78 -3.30 -5.38
CA MET A 62 14.50 -1.94 -5.82
C MET A 62 13.14 -1.85 -6.53
N GLU A 63 12.80 -2.82 -7.40
CA GLU A 63 11.47 -2.93 -8.01
C GLU A 63 10.37 -3.04 -6.94
N HIS A 64 10.53 -3.93 -5.95
CA HIS A 64 9.55 -4.12 -4.89
C HIS A 64 9.31 -2.82 -4.11
N ILE A 65 10.38 -2.12 -3.70
CA ILE A 65 10.29 -0.86 -2.95
C ILE A 65 9.56 0.22 -3.76
N LEU A 66 9.91 0.38 -5.04
CA LEU A 66 9.27 1.38 -5.90
C LEU A 66 7.79 1.07 -6.16
N ASN A 67 7.42 -0.22 -6.24
CA ASN A 67 6.05 -0.66 -6.42
C ASN A 67 5.16 -0.48 -5.18
N ILE A 68 5.73 -0.24 -3.98
CA ILE A 68 4.95 0.06 -2.77
C ILE A 68 4.40 1.48 -2.81
N ILE A 69 5.08 2.41 -3.51
CA ILE A 69 4.79 3.84 -3.47
C ILE A 69 3.30 4.16 -3.66
N PRO A 70 2.58 3.63 -4.68
CA PRO A 70 1.16 3.95 -4.86
C PRO A 70 0.28 3.64 -3.64
N PHE A 71 0.65 2.65 -2.83
CA PHE A 71 -0.14 2.17 -1.71
C PHE A 71 0.17 2.87 -0.38
N ASN A 72 1.32 3.55 -0.30
CA ASN A 72 1.72 4.32 0.89
C ASN A 72 2.46 5.62 0.50
N ASN A 73 1.89 6.36 -0.45
CA ASN A 73 2.59 7.45 -1.14
C ASN A 73 2.86 8.67 -0.24
N ARG A 74 2.27 8.75 0.96
CA ARG A 74 2.65 9.72 2.00
C ARG A 74 4.17 9.67 2.26
N TYR A 75 4.76 8.48 2.18
CA TYR A 75 6.19 8.24 2.43
C TYR A 75 6.98 7.97 1.15
N ALA A 76 6.50 8.43 -0.01
CA ALA A 76 7.18 8.21 -1.29
C ALA A 76 8.67 8.60 -1.25
N LYS A 77 9.00 9.76 -0.67
CA LYS A 77 10.41 10.19 -0.52
C LYS A 77 11.26 9.19 0.28
N SER A 78 10.69 8.58 1.32
CA SER A 78 11.36 7.54 2.09
C SER A 78 11.64 6.30 1.26
N TYR A 79 10.70 5.86 0.42
CA TYR A 79 10.90 4.75 -0.50
C TYR A 79 11.94 5.07 -1.58
N LEU A 80 11.90 6.28 -2.14
CA LEU A 80 12.91 6.77 -3.09
C LEU A 80 14.31 6.80 -2.46
N TYR A 81 14.42 7.21 -1.19
CA TYR A 81 15.68 7.17 -0.44
C TYR A 81 16.19 5.72 -0.26
N LEU A 82 15.33 4.78 0.15
CA LEU A 82 15.70 3.37 0.24
C LEU A 82 16.15 2.80 -1.11
N ALA A 83 15.43 3.11 -2.20
CA ALA A 83 15.80 2.72 -3.55
C ALA A 83 17.15 3.34 -3.98
N LYS A 84 17.42 4.58 -3.57
CA LYS A 84 18.69 5.27 -3.86
C LYS A 84 19.88 4.61 -3.16
N LEU A 85 19.70 4.16 -1.92
CA LEU A 85 20.73 3.40 -1.20
C LEU A 85 21.08 2.09 -1.93
N ILE A 86 20.08 1.37 -2.46
CA ILE A 86 20.31 0.16 -3.25
C ILE A 86 21.03 0.50 -4.56
N PHE A 87 20.61 1.56 -5.24
CA PHE A 87 21.27 2.04 -6.46
C PHE A 87 22.76 2.32 -6.21
N ASP A 88 23.08 3.03 -5.12
CA ASP A 88 24.46 3.44 -4.81
C ASP A 88 25.34 2.26 -4.39
N ASP A 89 24.83 1.35 -3.58
CA ASP A 89 25.62 0.21 -3.06
C ASP A 89 25.84 -0.88 -4.12
N TYR A 90 24.92 -1.04 -5.07
CA TYR A 90 24.90 -2.18 -6.01
C TYR A 90 24.94 -1.81 -7.49
N ASP A 91 24.98 -0.52 -7.83
CA ASP A 91 25.04 -0.01 -9.20
C ASP A 91 23.90 -0.55 -10.10
N VAL A 92 22.67 -0.52 -9.58
CA VAL A 92 21.46 -0.96 -10.30
C VAL A 92 21.08 0.06 -11.36
N ARG A 93 21.48 -0.16 -12.62
CA ARG A 93 21.29 0.83 -13.71
C ARG A 93 20.01 0.67 -14.51
N GLU A 94 19.41 -0.52 -14.50
CA GLU A 94 18.24 -0.83 -15.30
C GLU A 94 17.28 -1.73 -14.52
N LEU A 95 16.02 -1.34 -14.49
CA LEU A 95 14.92 -2.15 -13.96
C LEU A 95 14.08 -2.66 -15.14
N ARG A 96 13.59 -3.90 -15.03
CA ARG A 96 12.67 -4.41 -16.04
C ARG A 96 11.34 -3.71 -15.83
N ASN A 97 10.85 -3.03 -16.86
CA ASN A 97 9.55 -2.38 -16.77
C ASN A 97 8.44 -3.44 -16.72
N ILE A 98 7.93 -3.71 -15.51
CA ILE A 98 6.85 -4.65 -15.26
C ILE A 98 5.76 -3.90 -14.46
N GLY A 99 4.58 -3.75 -15.04
CA GLY A 99 3.39 -3.25 -14.34
C GLY A 99 3.48 -1.79 -13.89
N ASN A 100 3.13 -1.51 -12.63
CA ASN A 100 2.99 -0.15 -12.06
C ASN A 100 4.31 0.55 -11.75
N LEU A 101 5.42 -0.10 -12.07
CA LEU A 101 6.77 0.38 -11.76
C LEU A 101 7.06 1.73 -12.43
N ASP A 102 6.32 2.06 -13.50
CA ASP A 102 6.36 3.36 -14.19
C ASP A 102 6.28 4.56 -13.22
N ASN A 103 5.39 4.52 -12.24
CA ASN A 103 5.21 5.64 -11.30
C ASN A 103 6.44 5.79 -10.39
N GLY A 104 6.93 4.70 -9.81
CA GLY A 104 8.13 4.70 -8.98
C GLY A 104 9.40 5.08 -9.74
N ILE A 105 9.59 4.56 -10.95
CA ILE A 105 10.71 4.91 -11.84
C ILE A 105 10.67 6.39 -12.20
N TYR A 106 9.49 6.92 -12.56
CA TYR A 106 9.33 8.33 -12.89
C TYR A 106 9.64 9.24 -11.69
N MET A 107 9.13 8.91 -10.51
CA MET A 107 9.43 9.66 -9.28
C MET A 107 10.92 9.63 -8.96
N PHE A 108 11.57 8.48 -9.13
CA PHE A 108 13.01 8.36 -8.94
C PHE A 108 13.81 9.24 -9.91
N TYR A 109 13.39 9.26 -11.19
CA TYR A 109 13.97 10.17 -12.19
C TYR A 109 13.76 11.64 -11.83
N LYS A 110 12.56 12.02 -11.37
CA LYS A 110 12.27 13.41 -10.98
C LYS A 110 13.07 13.87 -9.77
N GLU A 111 13.25 13.00 -8.79
CA GLU A 111 14.00 13.32 -7.57
C GLU A 111 15.51 13.37 -7.81
N TYR A 112 16.07 12.41 -8.56
CA TYR A 112 17.52 12.22 -8.66
C TYR A 112 18.12 12.46 -10.04
N GLY A 113 17.31 12.65 -11.09
CA GLY A 113 17.78 12.78 -12.48
C GLY A 113 18.32 11.49 -13.10
N ILE A 114 18.09 10.33 -12.46
CA ILE A 114 18.61 9.03 -12.88
C ILE A 114 17.53 8.26 -13.64
N LYS A 115 17.86 7.80 -14.85
CA LYS A 115 16.97 6.96 -15.66
C LYS A 115 17.23 5.49 -15.35
N LEU A 116 16.20 4.79 -14.85
CA LEU A 116 16.25 3.36 -14.54
C LEU A 116 15.60 2.48 -15.63
N ALA A 117 15.00 3.10 -16.64
CA ALA A 117 14.42 2.42 -17.80
C ALA A 117 14.42 3.38 -19.01
N ASP A 118 14.42 2.82 -20.22
CA ASP A 118 14.24 3.57 -21.47
C ASP A 118 12.74 3.88 -21.67
N TYR A 119 12.22 4.81 -20.87
CA TYR A 119 10.81 5.21 -20.87
C TYR A 119 10.66 6.68 -21.24
N ARG A 120 9.64 6.98 -22.07
CA ARG A 120 9.29 8.36 -22.44
C ARG A 120 8.32 8.93 -21.41
N PHE A 121 8.83 9.73 -20.49
CA PHE A 121 8.03 10.39 -19.46
C PHE A 121 7.23 11.60 -19.94
N GLU A 122 7.22 11.87 -21.25
CA GLU A 122 6.74 13.13 -21.84
C GLU A 122 5.21 13.26 -21.87
N ASP A 123 4.48 12.16 -21.61
CA ASP A 123 3.02 12.12 -21.75
C ASP A 123 2.23 12.11 -20.41
N LYS A 124 2.89 12.05 -19.24
CA LYS A 124 2.18 12.03 -17.95
C LYS A 124 2.01 13.43 -17.35
N ALA A 125 0.76 13.83 -17.12
CA ALA A 125 0.41 15.07 -16.44
C ALA A 125 0.42 14.81 -14.92
N TYR A 126 1.58 14.98 -14.28
CA TYR A 126 1.70 14.79 -12.84
C TYR A 126 1.24 16.03 -12.07
N ILE A 127 0.27 15.85 -11.17
CA ILE A 127 -0.06 16.86 -10.16
C ILE A 127 0.91 16.70 -9.00
N ASP A 128 1.58 17.77 -8.60
CA ASP A 128 2.38 17.75 -7.38
C ASP A 128 1.46 17.72 -6.14
N ILE A 129 1.03 16.52 -5.75
CA ILE A 129 0.25 16.27 -4.54
C ILE A 129 1.01 16.62 -3.25
N TYR A 130 2.33 16.82 -3.34
CA TYR A 130 3.18 17.22 -2.22
C TYR A 130 3.34 18.73 -2.10
N ALA A 131 2.88 19.51 -3.08
CA ALA A 131 2.93 20.97 -3.01
C ALA A 131 2.16 21.47 -1.78
N GLU A 132 2.82 22.31 -0.98
CA GLU A 132 2.34 22.69 0.35
C GLU A 132 0.90 23.20 0.30
N ASN A 133 0.58 24.13 -0.61
CA ASN A 133 -0.71 24.83 -0.65
C ASN A 133 -1.87 24.07 -1.30
N THR A 134 -1.74 22.76 -1.46
CA THR A 134 -2.81 21.94 -2.05
C THR A 134 -3.76 21.38 -0.98
N ILE A 135 -5.00 21.14 -1.39
CA ILE A 135 -5.96 20.39 -0.57
C ILE A 135 -5.42 18.98 -0.28
N TYR A 136 -4.76 18.35 -1.24
CA TYR A 136 -4.18 17.02 -1.12
C TYR A 136 -3.16 16.95 0.02
N ARG A 137 -2.28 17.96 0.13
CA ARG A 137 -1.34 18.06 1.24
C ARG A 137 -2.07 18.21 2.59
N ALA A 138 -3.11 19.03 2.66
CA ALA A 138 -3.91 19.17 3.87
C ALA A 138 -4.55 17.84 4.31
N ILE A 139 -5.06 17.06 3.35
CA ILE A 139 -5.61 15.72 3.61
C ILE A 139 -4.51 14.75 4.06
N MET A 140 -3.41 14.69 3.31
CA MET A 140 -2.28 13.80 3.59
C MET A 140 -1.71 14.01 4.99
N ASP A 141 -1.65 15.25 5.47
CA ASP A 141 -1.15 15.62 6.80
C ASP A 141 -2.24 15.61 7.89
N ASN A 142 -3.50 15.29 7.56
CA ASN A 142 -4.67 15.47 8.43
C ASN A 142 -4.75 16.86 9.07
N ASN A 143 -4.38 17.91 8.33
CA ASN A 143 -4.35 19.29 8.80
C ASN A 143 -5.74 19.94 8.66
N ILE A 144 -6.56 19.83 9.72
CA ILE A 144 -7.93 20.33 9.73
C ILE A 144 -8.03 21.85 9.56
N GLU A 145 -7.10 22.63 10.14
CA GLU A 145 -7.14 24.10 10.05
C GLU A 145 -6.96 24.57 8.62
N ARG A 146 -5.94 24.03 7.93
CA ARG A 146 -5.69 24.32 6.53
C ARG A 146 -6.85 23.84 5.65
N PHE A 147 -7.41 22.69 5.98
CA PHE A 147 -8.55 22.16 5.26
C PHE A 147 -9.76 23.09 5.38
N ILE A 148 -10.10 23.56 6.59
CA ILE A 148 -11.18 24.53 6.80
C ILE A 148 -10.94 25.78 5.94
N PHE A 149 -9.75 26.36 6.00
CA PHE A 149 -9.38 27.54 5.21
C PHE A 149 -9.61 27.35 3.70
N ILE A 150 -9.24 26.18 3.15
CA ILE A 150 -9.46 25.86 1.74
C ILE A 150 -10.96 25.72 1.43
N THR A 151 -11.71 25.01 2.28
CA THR A 151 -13.15 24.77 2.04
C THR A 151 -14.06 25.98 2.29
N GLU A 152 -13.54 27.06 2.89
CA GLU A 152 -14.25 28.33 3.07
C GLU A 152 -14.10 29.27 1.86
N ASN A 153 -13.22 28.95 0.92
CA ASN A 153 -13.11 29.69 -0.32
C ASN A 153 -14.39 29.49 -1.17
N ASN A 154 -15.01 30.57 -1.64
CA ASN A 154 -16.22 30.53 -2.47
C ASN A 154 -16.04 29.75 -3.79
N ASN A 155 -14.80 29.56 -4.25
CA ASN A 155 -14.49 28.79 -5.45
C ASN A 155 -14.17 27.31 -5.16
N PHE A 156 -14.33 26.84 -3.92
CA PHE A 156 -14.09 25.46 -3.55
C PHE A 156 -15.13 24.54 -4.19
N ASP A 157 -14.65 23.63 -5.04
CA ASP A 157 -15.46 22.53 -5.55
C ASP A 157 -15.40 21.33 -4.59
N LYS A 158 -16.53 21.05 -3.94
CA LYS A 158 -16.69 19.92 -3.02
C LYS A 158 -16.71 18.56 -3.73
N ASP A 159 -17.05 18.55 -5.02
CA ASP A 159 -17.19 17.36 -5.85
C ASP A 159 -15.92 17.13 -6.70
N GLN A 160 -14.87 17.92 -6.47
CA GLN A 160 -13.59 17.79 -7.15
C GLN A 160 -13.01 16.37 -6.97
N LYS A 161 -12.47 15.83 -8.06
CA LYS A 161 -11.75 14.57 -8.08
C LYS A 161 -10.27 14.83 -8.34
N LEU A 162 -9.42 13.98 -7.78
CA LEU A 162 -7.98 14.04 -7.99
C LEU A 162 -7.62 13.68 -9.43
N GLU A 163 -7.00 14.59 -10.16
CA GLU A 163 -6.52 14.38 -11.52
C GLU A 163 -5.03 13.99 -11.56
N ASP A 164 -4.61 13.03 -10.74
CA ASP A 164 -3.20 12.63 -10.65
C ASP A 164 -3.00 11.16 -11.02
N ASP A 165 -2.19 10.92 -12.04
CA ASP A 165 -1.75 9.60 -12.50
C ASP A 165 -0.89 8.86 -11.45
N LEU A 166 -0.35 9.56 -10.44
CA LEU A 166 0.46 8.93 -9.39
C LEU A 166 -0.38 8.19 -8.35
N HIS A 167 -1.63 8.61 -8.22
CA HIS A 167 -2.67 7.89 -7.53
C HIS A 167 -3.40 6.91 -8.46
N ASP A 168 -2.79 6.47 -9.57
CA ASP A 168 -3.19 5.27 -10.33
C ASP A 168 -3.06 4.03 -9.44
N LEU A 169 -3.92 3.98 -8.45
CA LEU A 169 -4.38 2.81 -7.76
C LEU A 169 -5.29 2.07 -8.73
N TYR A 170 -4.85 1.79 -9.96
CA TYR A 170 -5.65 1.08 -10.97
C TYR A 170 -6.17 -0.25 -10.43
N PHE A 171 -5.43 -0.84 -9.49
CA PHE A 171 -5.83 -2.00 -8.71
C PHE A 171 -7.08 -1.69 -7.89
N VAL A 172 -7.13 -0.55 -7.18
CA VAL A 172 -8.21 -0.12 -6.28
C VAL A 172 -9.40 0.51 -7.01
N THR A 173 -9.16 1.34 -8.03
CA THR A 173 -10.20 2.09 -8.73
C THR A 173 -9.82 2.37 -10.18
N TYR A 174 -10.82 2.31 -11.06
CA TYR A 174 -10.73 2.77 -12.45
C TYR A 174 -11.12 4.25 -12.60
N GLU A 175 -11.61 4.87 -11.52
CA GLU A 175 -12.04 6.26 -11.48
C GLU A 175 -11.12 7.11 -10.58
N LYS A 176 -10.99 8.38 -10.94
CA LYS A 176 -10.36 9.42 -10.12
C LYS A 176 -10.98 9.49 -8.72
N LEU A 177 -10.14 9.61 -7.69
CA LEU A 177 -10.56 9.64 -6.29
C LEU A 177 -11.27 10.95 -5.94
N THR A 178 -12.40 10.85 -5.26
CA THR A 178 -13.04 11.99 -4.59
C THR A 178 -12.23 12.43 -3.37
N LEU A 179 -12.49 13.64 -2.87
CA LEU A 179 -11.90 14.08 -1.60
C LEU A 179 -12.19 13.08 -0.48
N LEU A 180 -13.45 12.62 -0.34
CA LEU A 180 -13.87 11.68 0.72
C LEU A 180 -13.03 10.40 0.71
N GLU A 181 -12.78 9.85 -0.47
CA GLU A 181 -11.96 8.66 -0.69
C GLU A 181 -10.48 8.89 -0.35
N LEU A 182 -9.93 10.06 -0.65
CA LEU A 182 -8.56 10.42 -0.24
C LEU A 182 -8.39 10.44 1.29
N TYR A 183 -9.40 10.87 2.07
CA TYR A 183 -9.30 10.78 3.54
C TYR A 183 -9.23 9.34 4.02
N CYS A 184 -10.03 8.46 3.42
CA CYS A 184 -10.01 7.04 3.74
C CYS A 184 -8.64 6.44 3.46
N TYR A 185 -8.05 6.78 2.31
CA TYR A 185 -6.70 6.36 1.92
C TYR A 185 -5.62 6.87 2.89
N TYR A 186 -5.62 8.18 3.21
CA TYR A 186 -4.62 8.77 4.09
C TYR A 186 -4.89 8.54 5.58
N GLY A 187 -6.07 8.06 5.97
CA GLY A 187 -6.45 7.90 7.36
C GLY A 187 -6.77 9.22 8.09
N ALA A 188 -7.22 10.25 7.38
CA ALA A 188 -7.44 11.60 7.90
C ALA A 188 -8.84 11.78 8.51
N VAL A 189 -9.01 11.24 9.73
CA VAL A 189 -10.29 11.10 10.46
C VAL A 189 -11.01 12.45 10.65
N ASP A 190 -10.30 13.49 11.07
CA ASP A 190 -10.91 14.77 11.45
C ASP A 190 -11.52 15.47 10.24
N CYS A 191 -10.78 15.44 9.13
CA CYS A 191 -11.24 16.04 7.90
C CYS A 191 -12.38 15.21 7.26
N PHE A 192 -12.37 13.88 7.40
CA PHE A 192 -13.51 13.01 7.01
C PHE A 192 -14.80 13.40 7.76
N LYS A 193 -14.72 13.58 9.09
CA LYS A 193 -15.85 14.01 9.93
C LYS A 193 -16.38 15.39 9.51
N LEU A 194 -15.48 16.33 9.17
CA LEU A 194 -15.87 17.65 8.69
C LEU A 194 -16.62 17.60 7.36
N LEU A 195 -16.14 16.82 6.39
CA LEU A 195 -16.82 16.69 5.09
C LEU A 195 -18.23 16.12 5.24
N ARG A 196 -18.38 15.07 6.05
CA ARG A 196 -19.67 14.43 6.31
C ARG A 196 -20.66 15.40 6.93
N THR A 197 -20.23 16.18 7.92
CA THR A 197 -21.11 17.13 8.61
C THR A 197 -21.43 18.37 7.77
N LYS A 198 -20.47 18.92 7.04
CA LYS A 198 -20.64 20.17 6.26
C LYS A 198 -21.30 19.95 4.91
N PHE A 199 -20.96 18.88 4.19
CA PHE A 199 -21.38 18.68 2.79
C PHE A 199 -22.31 17.47 2.59
N ASN A 200 -22.58 16.69 3.64
CA ASN A 200 -23.38 15.46 3.58
C ASN A 200 -22.85 14.46 2.52
N SER A 201 -21.52 14.43 2.31
CA SER A 201 -20.88 13.59 1.30
C SER A 201 -21.18 12.11 1.54
N LYS A 202 -21.67 11.39 0.53
CA LYS A 202 -22.05 9.97 0.66
C LYS A 202 -20.81 9.09 0.85
N ILE A 203 -20.83 8.20 1.84
CA ILE A 203 -19.81 7.16 2.01
C ILE A 203 -20.00 6.12 0.90
N THR A 204 -19.00 5.95 0.04
CA THR A 204 -19.01 5.02 -1.10
C THR A 204 -18.38 3.67 -0.74
N GLN A 205 -18.53 2.67 -1.62
CA GLN A 205 -17.81 1.41 -1.46
C GLN A 205 -16.28 1.62 -1.52
N GLN A 206 -15.82 2.56 -2.36
CA GLN A 206 -14.41 2.93 -2.43
C GLN A 206 -13.91 3.53 -1.10
N CYS A 207 -14.71 4.32 -0.38
CA CYS A 207 -14.34 4.77 0.97
C CYS A 207 -14.02 3.58 1.90
N LEU A 208 -14.87 2.54 1.88
CA LEU A 208 -14.63 1.33 2.67
C LEU A 208 -13.34 0.62 2.22
N GLN A 209 -13.15 0.40 0.91
CA GLN A 209 -11.95 -0.24 0.37
C GLN A 209 -10.66 0.51 0.74
N LEU A 210 -10.66 1.84 0.60
CA LEU A 210 -9.50 2.67 0.92
C LEU A 210 -9.25 2.78 2.43
N SER A 211 -10.27 2.63 3.26
CA SER A 211 -10.08 2.58 4.72
C SER A 211 -9.32 1.32 5.18
N PHE A 212 -9.48 0.20 4.47
CA PHE A 212 -8.66 -1.01 4.67
C PHE A 212 -7.23 -0.79 4.20
N LEU A 213 -7.03 -0.15 3.04
CA LEU A 213 -5.71 0.14 2.49
C LEU A 213 -4.93 1.13 3.38
N GLY A 214 -5.59 2.20 3.83
CA GLY A 214 -5.01 3.21 4.71
C GLY A 214 -4.73 2.72 6.14
N GLY A 215 -5.18 1.51 6.50
CA GLY A 215 -4.90 0.90 7.79
C GLY A 215 -5.56 1.60 8.99
N ASN A 216 -6.64 2.36 8.78
CA ASN A 216 -7.29 3.13 9.84
C ASN A 216 -8.59 2.46 10.30
N ALA A 217 -8.53 1.78 11.45
CA ALA A 217 -9.66 1.02 12.00
C ALA A 217 -10.87 1.90 12.38
N GLU A 218 -10.67 3.17 12.75
CA GLU A 218 -11.78 4.08 13.07
C GLU A 218 -12.59 4.42 11.81
N LEU A 219 -11.91 4.80 10.73
CA LEU A 219 -12.54 5.09 9.44
C LEU A 219 -13.20 3.85 8.83
N MET A 220 -12.52 2.71 8.94
CA MET A 220 -13.06 1.42 8.50
C MET A 220 -14.37 1.09 9.23
N SER A 221 -14.38 1.21 10.56
CA SER A 221 -15.58 0.98 11.37
C SER A 221 -16.72 1.96 11.04
N GLU A 222 -16.40 3.21 10.72
CA GLU A 222 -17.40 4.20 10.29
C GLU A 222 -17.98 3.85 8.91
N CYS A 223 -17.15 3.43 7.96
CA CYS A 223 -17.59 3.05 6.62
C CYS A 223 -18.48 1.79 6.64
N LEU A 224 -18.19 0.82 7.52
CA LEU A 224 -18.99 -0.41 7.69
C LEU A 224 -20.43 -0.16 8.14
N LYS A 225 -20.75 1.00 8.71
CA LYS A 225 -22.14 1.36 9.07
C LYS A 225 -23.02 1.58 7.83
N TYR A 226 -22.42 1.81 6.67
CA TYR A 226 -23.12 2.18 5.44
C TYR A 226 -22.84 1.23 4.27
N GLN A 227 -21.75 0.46 4.33
CA GLN A 227 -21.26 -0.38 3.24
C GLN A 227 -20.92 -1.79 3.73
N THR A 228 -20.99 -2.76 2.82
CA THR A 228 -20.62 -4.15 3.11
C THR A 228 -19.28 -4.47 2.43
N PRO A 229 -18.33 -5.12 3.13
CA PRO A 229 -17.08 -5.56 2.53
C PRO A 229 -17.27 -6.42 1.28
N ASN A 230 -16.38 -6.25 0.32
CA ASN A 230 -16.31 -7.07 -0.90
C ASN A 230 -14.88 -7.60 -1.10
N LYS A 231 -14.64 -8.40 -2.15
CA LYS A 231 -13.30 -8.96 -2.46
C LYS A 231 -12.22 -7.89 -2.51
N LYS A 232 -12.54 -6.70 -2.99
CA LYS A 232 -11.60 -5.59 -3.05
C LYS A 232 -11.18 -5.05 -1.68
N CYS A 233 -12.04 -5.16 -0.66
CA CYS A 233 -11.64 -4.89 0.72
C CYS A 233 -10.58 -5.89 1.20
N MET A 234 -10.67 -7.17 0.80
CA MET A 234 -9.66 -8.18 1.12
C MET A 234 -8.33 -7.86 0.44
N GLU A 235 -8.35 -7.55 -0.86
CA GLU A 235 -7.14 -7.13 -1.58
C GLU A 235 -6.49 -5.90 -0.93
N CYS A 236 -7.27 -4.89 -0.54
CA CYS A 236 -6.76 -3.72 0.19
C CYS A 236 -6.16 -4.08 1.56
N ALA A 237 -6.74 -5.05 2.29
CA ALA A 237 -6.22 -5.51 3.58
C ALA A 237 -4.91 -6.30 3.42
N ILE A 238 -4.78 -7.09 2.34
CA ILE A 238 -3.54 -7.78 1.97
C ILE A 238 -2.47 -6.74 1.61
N ILE A 239 -2.78 -5.77 0.76
CA ILE A 239 -1.83 -4.71 0.37
C ILE A 239 -1.36 -3.89 1.57
N SER A 240 -2.23 -3.61 2.55
CA SER A 240 -1.84 -2.84 3.75
C SER A 240 -1.01 -3.63 4.75
N HIS A 241 -0.72 -4.91 4.48
CA HIS A 241 -0.02 -5.82 5.39
C HIS A 241 -0.66 -5.86 6.79
N ASN A 242 -1.98 -5.67 6.88
CA ASN A 242 -2.69 -5.66 8.16
C ASN A 242 -3.40 -7.00 8.38
N ILE A 243 -2.74 -7.91 9.10
CA ILE A 243 -3.25 -9.27 9.32
C ILE A 243 -4.55 -9.30 10.13
N ASP A 244 -4.77 -8.31 11.00
CA ASP A 244 -6.02 -8.19 11.77
C ASP A 244 -7.18 -7.88 10.82
N PHE A 245 -6.97 -7.03 9.82
CA PHE A 245 -7.98 -6.72 8.80
C PHE A 245 -8.28 -7.90 7.90
N VAL A 246 -7.26 -8.64 7.47
CA VAL A 246 -7.42 -9.87 6.68
C VAL A 246 -8.22 -10.90 7.48
N SER A 247 -7.85 -11.13 8.73
CA SER A 247 -8.54 -12.07 9.62
C SER A 247 -9.97 -11.65 9.89
N PHE A 248 -10.22 -10.36 10.09
CA PHE A 248 -11.56 -9.80 10.27
C PHE A 248 -12.46 -10.06 9.05
N LEU A 249 -11.99 -9.75 7.84
CA LEU A 249 -12.75 -9.94 6.62
C LEU A 249 -13.06 -11.43 6.35
N MET A 250 -12.09 -12.30 6.62
CA MET A 250 -12.27 -13.74 6.46
C MET A 250 -13.27 -14.29 7.49
N ASN A 251 -13.14 -13.96 8.78
CA ASN A 251 -13.94 -14.57 9.83
C ASN A 251 -15.36 -13.97 9.94
N GLU A 252 -15.50 -12.66 9.81
CA GLU A 252 -16.78 -11.98 10.03
C GLU A 252 -17.62 -11.85 8.75
N TYR A 253 -16.97 -11.85 7.59
CA TYR A 253 -17.65 -11.67 6.30
C TYR A 253 -17.48 -12.86 5.33
N ASN A 254 -16.75 -13.91 5.71
CA ASN A 254 -16.46 -15.08 4.87
C ASN A 254 -15.88 -14.70 3.50
N ILE A 255 -15.06 -13.64 3.46
CA ILE A 255 -14.35 -13.25 2.23
C ILE A 255 -13.05 -14.05 2.17
N GLU A 256 -12.91 -14.84 1.11
CA GLU A 256 -11.72 -15.64 0.86
C GLU A 256 -10.48 -14.76 0.62
N ILE A 257 -9.33 -15.20 1.15
CA ILE A 257 -8.03 -14.55 0.95
C ILE A 257 -7.59 -14.79 -0.49
N ASP A 258 -7.29 -13.71 -1.22
CA ASP A 258 -6.78 -13.78 -2.58
C ASP A 258 -5.27 -14.09 -2.60
N LEU A 259 -4.92 -15.33 -2.94
CA LEU A 259 -3.54 -15.79 -2.98
C LEU A 259 -2.70 -15.09 -4.06
N LEU A 260 -3.31 -14.64 -5.17
CA LEU A 260 -2.61 -13.84 -6.17
C LEU A 260 -2.14 -12.52 -5.56
N SER A 261 -3.04 -11.81 -4.89
CA SER A 261 -2.71 -10.58 -4.17
C SER A 261 -1.64 -10.84 -3.09
N CYS A 262 -1.69 -11.97 -2.38
CA CYS A 262 -0.63 -12.29 -1.41
C CYS A 262 0.76 -12.38 -2.06
N GLY A 263 0.87 -12.99 -3.25
CA GLY A 263 2.12 -13.06 -4.02
C GLY A 263 2.55 -11.69 -4.56
N ASP A 264 1.65 -11.01 -5.27
CA ASP A 264 1.91 -9.71 -5.91
C ASP A 264 2.41 -8.64 -4.93
N PHE A 265 1.92 -8.69 -3.69
CA PHE A 265 2.28 -7.74 -2.63
C PHE A 265 3.23 -8.32 -1.58
N ASN A 266 3.84 -9.48 -1.80
CA ASN A 266 4.79 -10.11 -0.86
C ASN A 266 4.23 -10.33 0.56
N ASN A 267 2.91 -10.50 0.69
CA ASN A 267 2.23 -10.71 1.96
C ASN A 267 2.15 -12.20 2.32
N LEU A 268 3.31 -12.75 2.68
CA LEU A 268 3.43 -14.14 3.11
C LEU A 268 2.60 -14.44 4.37
N GLU A 269 2.40 -13.47 5.26
CA GLU A 269 1.62 -13.68 6.49
C GLU A 269 0.16 -14.04 6.17
N SER A 270 -0.47 -13.32 5.24
CA SER A 270 -1.84 -13.59 4.80
C SER A 270 -1.94 -14.90 4.03
N PHE A 271 -0.92 -15.22 3.22
CA PHE A 271 -0.80 -16.51 2.55
C PHE A 271 -0.79 -17.67 3.56
N LEU A 272 -0.01 -17.54 4.64
CA LEU A 272 0.07 -18.55 5.68
C LEU A 272 -1.25 -18.70 6.46
N VAL A 273 -2.01 -17.61 6.65
CA VAL A 273 -3.37 -17.69 7.22
C VAL A 273 -4.31 -18.48 6.31
N TYR A 274 -4.27 -18.24 4.99
CA TYR A 274 -5.06 -19.03 4.05
C TYR A 274 -4.70 -20.52 4.13
N PHE A 275 -3.40 -20.84 4.12
CA PHE A 275 -2.92 -22.21 4.19
C PHE A 275 -3.37 -22.92 5.47
N ASP A 276 -3.22 -22.27 6.63
CA ASP A 276 -3.63 -22.83 7.92
C ASP A 276 -5.14 -23.09 8.00
N ARG A 277 -5.95 -22.25 7.34
CA ARG A 277 -7.41 -22.36 7.36
C ARG A 277 -7.99 -23.37 6.38
N THR A 278 -7.39 -23.48 5.20
CA THR A 278 -7.93 -24.31 4.11
C THR A 278 -7.22 -25.65 3.97
N ASN A 279 -5.96 -25.72 4.38
CA ASN A 279 -5.04 -26.82 4.10
C ASN A 279 -4.99 -27.19 2.59
N ASN A 280 -5.25 -26.22 1.71
CA ASN A 280 -5.28 -26.44 0.27
C ASN A 280 -3.86 -26.37 -0.32
N VAL A 281 -3.11 -27.46 -0.16
CA VAL A 281 -1.70 -27.57 -0.60
C VAL A 281 -1.56 -27.34 -2.11
N ASP A 282 -2.49 -27.85 -2.92
CA ASP A 282 -2.40 -27.75 -4.38
C ASP A 282 -2.51 -26.30 -4.84
N GLU A 283 -3.44 -25.54 -4.26
CA GLU A 283 -3.63 -24.13 -4.58
C GLU A 283 -2.47 -23.27 -4.06
N CYS A 284 -2.01 -23.52 -2.84
CA CYS A 284 -0.81 -22.87 -2.32
C CYS A 284 0.44 -23.17 -3.18
N PHE A 285 0.61 -24.41 -3.63
CA PHE A 285 1.73 -24.77 -4.50
C PHE A 285 1.67 -24.02 -5.83
N PHE A 286 0.48 -23.91 -6.44
CA PHE A 286 0.30 -23.13 -7.67
C PHE A 286 0.73 -21.67 -7.49
N PHE A 287 0.26 -21.00 -6.43
CA PHE A 287 0.53 -19.57 -6.22
C PHE A 287 1.87 -19.25 -5.56
N SER A 288 2.57 -20.21 -4.96
CA SER A 288 3.92 -20.01 -4.41
C SER A 288 5.02 -19.76 -5.46
N ASN A 289 4.70 -19.95 -6.74
CA ASN A 289 5.61 -19.69 -7.87
C ASN A 289 5.38 -18.33 -8.54
N VAL A 290 4.43 -17.54 -8.04
CA VAL A 290 4.11 -16.18 -8.51
C VAL A 290 4.96 -15.18 -7.71
#